data_AF-A0A953CJT3-F1
#
_entry.id   AF-A0A953CJT3-F1
#
_cell.length_a   1.000
_cell.length_b   1.000
_cell.length_c   1.000
_cell.angle_alpha   90.00
_cell.angle_beta   90.00
_cell.angle_gamma   90.00
#
_symmetry.space_group_name_H-M   'P 1'
#
loop_
_entity.id
_entity.type
_entity.pdbx_description
1 polymer ?
#
loop_
_entity_poly.entity_id
_entity_poly.type
_entity_poly.pdbx_seq_one_letter_code
_entity_poly.pdbx_strand_id
1 'polypeptide(L)' 'MVQLDFGAVLSQWPLLARGVAWTLGLTAISAVLGVATGIACAWARVHGAGWLRWAVGAYVELVRNTPFLVQL' A
#
# COMPACT_ATOMS: atom_id res chain seq x y z
N MET A 1 -23.68 14.18 -31.90
CA MET A 1 -22.93 12.94 -31.58
C MET A 1 -21.81 13.32 -30.63
N VAL A 2 -21.57 12.56 -29.55
CA VAL A 2 -20.41 12.79 -28.69
C VAL A 2 -19.20 12.15 -29.36
N GLN A 3 -18.16 12.93 -29.64
CA GLN A 3 -16.86 12.45 -30.13
C GLN A 3 -15.85 12.52 -28.99
N LEU A 4 -15.13 11.43 -28.77
CA LEU A 4 -14.04 11.38 -27.78
C LEU A 4 -12.81 12.09 -28.36
N ASP A 5 -12.30 13.09 -27.64
CA ASP A 5 -11.08 13.82 -28.00
C ASP A 5 -9.92 13.39 -27.08
N PHE A 6 -9.11 12.45 -27.57
CA PHE A 6 -7.91 11.99 -26.88
C PHE A 6 -6.72 12.93 -27.06
N GLY A 7 -6.74 13.83 -28.04
CA GLY A 7 -5.69 14.81 -28.27
C GLY A 7 -5.61 15.80 -27.11
N ALA A 8 -6.76 16.25 -26.60
CA ALA A 8 -6.84 17.07 -25.40
C ALA A 8 -6.21 16.39 -24.17
N VAL A 9 -6.42 15.09 -23.99
CA VAL A 9 -5.81 14.33 -22.88
C VAL A 9 -4.30 14.18 -23.07
N LEU A 10 -3.84 13.87 -24.28
CA LEU A 10 -2.42 13.70 -24.59
C LEU A 10 -1.64 15.00 -24.48
N SER A 11 -2.30 16.15 -24.67
CA SER A 11 -1.70 17.47 -24.39
C SER A 11 -1.23 17.61 -22.94
N GLN A 12 -1.83 16.87 -22.01
CA GLN A 12 -1.48 16.83 -20.58
C GLN A 12 -0.50 15.68 -20.23
N TRP A 13 0.23 15.15 -21.23
CA TRP A 13 1.21 14.08 -21.00
C TRP A 13 2.20 14.32 -19.85
N PRO A 14 2.68 15.54 -19.53
CA PRO A 14 3.60 15.72 -18.42
C PRO A 14 2.94 15.40 -17.07
N LEU A 15 1.65 15.75 -16.93
CA LEU A 15 0.87 15.48 -15.73
C LEU A 15 0.57 13.98 -15.59
N LEU A 16 0.26 13.32 -16.70
CA LEU A 16 0.07 11.87 -16.74
C LEU A 16 1.37 11.13 -16.35
N ALA A 17 2.51 11.53 -16.93
CA ALA A 17 3.81 10.97 -16.61
C ALA A 17 4.17 11.16 -15.12
N ARG A 18 3.89 12.35 -14.57
CA ARG A 18 4.09 12.63 -13.15
C ARG A 18 3.18 11.75 -12.27
N GLY A 19 1.93 11.54 -12.65
CA GLY A 19 1.00 10.65 -11.95
C GLY A 19 1.49 9.20 -11.92
N VAL A 20 2.00 8.71 -13.06
CA VAL A 20 2.63 7.38 -13.14
C VAL A 20 3.86 7.30 -12.23
N ALA A 21 4.74 8.30 -12.27
CA ALA A 21 5.93 8.33 -11.43
C ALA A 21 5.58 8.29 -9.93
N TRP A 22 4.58 9.06 -9.50
CA TRP A 22 4.10 9.03 -8.12
C TRP A 22 3.50 7.69 -7.72
N THR A 23 2.67 7.11 -8.59
CA THR A 23 2.05 5.80 -8.32
C THR A 23 3.12 4.72 -8.15
N LEU A 24 4.10 4.69 -9.05
CA LEU A 24 5.22 3.76 -8.97
C LEU A 24 6.06 3.99 -7.71
N GLY A 25 6.40 5.25 -7.40
CA GLY A 25 7.17 5.60 -6.20
C GLY A 25 6.47 5.19 -4.92
N LEU A 26 5.20 5.56 -4.76
CA LEU A 26 4.38 5.20 -3.60
C LEU A 26 4.23 3.68 -3.48
N THR A 27 3.98 2.98 -4.58
CA THR A 27 3.85 1.51 -4.59
C THR A 27 5.15 0.85 -4.17
N ALA A 28 6.28 1.26 -4.75
CA ALA A 28 7.59 0.68 -4.43
C ALA A 28 7.93 0.87 -2.95
N ILE A 29 7.79 2.09 -2.43
CA ILE A 29 8.09 2.40 -1.03
C ILE A 29 7.16 1.62 -0.10
N SER A 30 5.86 1.63 -0.37
CA SER A 30 4.86 0.94 0.46
C SER A 30 5.05 -0.57 0.44
N ALA A 31 5.39 -1.16 -0.71
CA ALA A 31 5.66 -2.58 -0.84
C ALA A 31 6.91 -2.98 -0.03
N VAL A 32 8.00 -2.23 -0.14
CA VAL A 32 9.24 -2.50 0.62
C VAL A 32 8.98 -2.42 2.13
N LEU A 33 8.33 -1.35 2.59
CA LEU A 33 8.02 -1.17 4.01
C LEU A 33 7.02 -2.22 4.51
N GLY A 34 6.00 -2.53 3.72
CA GLY A 34 5.01 -3.55 4.04
C GLY A 34 5.62 -4.95 4.16
N VAL A 35 6.50 -5.33 3.23
CA VAL A 35 7.22 -6.61 3.29
C VAL A 35 8.16 -6.66 4.49
N ALA A 36 8.95 -5.62 4.73
CA ALA A 36 9.85 -5.56 5.88
C ALA A 36 9.09 -5.69 7.20
N THR A 37 7.96 -4.97 7.34
CA THR A 37 7.08 -5.06 8.51
C THR A 37 6.45 -6.45 8.64
N GLY A 38 6.01 -7.04 7.53
CA GLY A 38 5.47 -8.40 7.49
C GLY A 38 6.47 -9.45 7.97
N ILE A 39 7.73 -9.36 7.52
CA ILE A 39 8.82 -10.23 7.96
C ILE A 39 9.08 -10.06 9.46
N ALA A 40 9.17 -8.82 9.95
CA ALA A 40 9.36 -8.54 11.38
C ALA A 40 8.21 -9.10 12.23
N CYS A 41 6.97 -8.94 11.78
CA CYS A 41 5.79 -9.50 12.44
C CYS A 41 5.83 -11.04 12.46
N ALA A 42 6.18 -11.68 11.35
CA ALA A 42 6.31 -13.13 11.26
C ALA A 42 7.41 -13.64 12.22
N TRP A 43 8.55 -12.97 12.27
CA TRP A 43 9.65 -13.32 13.16
C TRP A 43 9.25 -13.20 14.64
N ALA A 44 8.59 -12.10 15.02
CA ALA A 44 8.06 -11.90 16.37
C ALA A 44 7.00 -12.94 16.76
N ARG A 45 6.17 -13.40 15.81
CA ARG A 45 5.18 -14.47 16.03
C ARG A 45 5.82 -15.84 16.31
N VAL A 46 6.99 -16.12 15.74
CA VAL A 46 7.70 -17.41 15.90
C VAL A 46 8.57 -17.41 17.15
N HIS A 47 9.35 -16.35 17.37
CA HIS A 47 10.38 -16.32 18.43
C HIS A 47 10.05 -15.40 19.62
N GLY A 48 9.01 -14.58 19.54
CA GLY A 48 8.69 -13.59 20.57
C GLY A 48 8.08 -14.20 21.83
N ALA A 49 8.14 -13.43 22.92
CA ALA A 49 7.42 -13.75 24.16
C ALA A 49 5.89 -13.77 23.93
N GLY A 50 5.14 -14.47 24.79
CA GLY A 50 3.70 -14.69 24.61
C GLY A 50 2.88 -13.40 24.37
N TRP A 51 3.20 -12.32 25.09
CA TRP A 51 2.54 -11.02 24.93
C TRP A 51 2.84 -10.36 23.57
N LEU A 52 4.07 -10.49 23.07
CA LEU A 52 4.49 -9.93 21.79
C LEU A 52 3.80 -10.67 20.62
N ARG A 53 3.70 -12.00 20.74
CA ARG A 53 2.98 -12.84 19.76
C ARG A 53 1.50 -12.47 19.69
N TRP A 54 0.87 -12.19 20.84
CA TRP A 54 -0.52 -11.76 20.91
C TRP A 54 -0.70 -10.36 20.31
N ALA A 55 0.14 -9.39 20.69
CA ALA A 55 0.07 -8.01 20.18
C ALA A 55 0.24 -7.94 18.65
N VAL A 56 1.26 -8.61 18.10
CA VAL A 56 1.47 -8.70 16.65
C VAL A 56 0.33 -9.45 15.97
N GLY A 57 -0.21 -10.49 16.61
CA GLY A 57 -1.38 -11.20 16.11
C GLY A 57 -2.60 -10.30 15.95
N ALA A 58 -2.93 -9.54 16.99
CA ALA A 58 -4.03 -8.58 16.97
C ALA A 58 -3.83 -7.51 15.90
N TYR A 59 -2.61 -6.95 15.80
CA TYR A 59 -2.28 -5.97 14.74
C TYR A 59 -2.54 -6.53 13.34
N VAL A 60 -1.99 -7.71 13.01
CA VAL A 60 -2.14 -8.32 11.68
C VAL A 60 -3.61 -8.63 11.38
N GLU A 61 -4.35 -9.10 12.37
CA GLU A 61 -5.76 -9.45 12.22
C GLU A 61 -6.64 -8.20 12.01
N LEU A 62 -6.40 -7.13 12.76
CA LEU A 62 -7.08 -5.85 12.57
C LEU A 62 -6.82 -5.25 11.20
N VAL A 63 -5.56 -5.23 10.75
CA VAL A 63 -5.20 -4.66 9.44
C VAL A 63 -5.79 -5.46 8.28
N ARG A 64 -5.87 -6.80 8.40
CA ARG A 64 -6.44 -7.66 7.35
C ARG A 64 -7.97 -7.62 7.30
N ASN A 65 -8.62 -7.44 8.45
CA ASN A 65 -10.08 -7.45 8.55
C ASN A 65 -10.72 -6.06 8.46
N THR A 66 -9.94 -4.98 8.54
CA THR A 66 -10.46 -3.60 8.44
C THR A 66 -10.22 -3.04 7.03
N PRO A 67 -11.26 -2.57 6.32
CA PRO A 67 -11.08 -1.94 5.02
C PRO A 67 -10.18 -0.71 5.12
N PHE A 68 -9.27 -0.55 4.15
CA PHE A 68 -8.34 0.59 4.11
C PHE A 68 -9.05 1.95 4.17
N LEU A 69 -10.23 2.05 3.52
CA LEU A 69 -11.01 3.29 3.46
C LEU A 69 -11.47 3.79 4.85
N VAL A 70 -11.54 2.92 5.86
CA VAL A 70 -11.87 3.28 7.25
C VAL A 70 -10.63 3.65 8.06
N GLN A 71 -9.42 3.28 7.60
CA GLN A 71 -8.16 3.57 8.28
C GLN A 71 -7.59 4.95 7.95
N LEU A 72 -8.08 5.58 6.88
CA LEU A 72 -7.70 6.93 6.42
C LEU A 72 -8.65 7.99 6.99
#